data_AF-A0A497RNR6-F1
#
_entry.id   AF-A0A497RNR6-F1
#
_cell.length_a   1.000
_cell.length_b   1.000
_cell.length_c   1.000
_cell.angle_alpha   90.00
_cell.angle_beta   90.00
_cell.angle_gamma   90.00
#
_symmetry.space_group_name_H-M   'P 1'
#
loop_
_entity.id
_entity.type
_entity.pdbx_description
1 polymer ?
#
loop_
_entity_poly.entity_id
_entity_poly.type
_entity_poly.pdbx_seq_one_letter_code
_entity_poly.pdbx_strand_id
1 'polypeptide(L)'
;MNLDKILGYMLLFFGLSIILFSIISAFSTFTGSKKPPELFRLEKSSQTISIGGIEIPGMELIPVEYLNLTGNLMFYFLLMWLLISAGGKIASIGVGMIKK
;
A
#
# COMPACT_ATOMS: atom_id res chain seq x y z
N MET A 1 10.26 -8.24 38.64
CA MET A 1 9.69 -8.39 37.28
C MET A 1 10.88 -8.38 36.32
N ASN A 2 11.10 -9.42 35.52
CA ASN A 2 12.28 -9.50 34.65
C ASN A 2 12.11 -8.47 33.53
N LEU A 3 13.04 -7.51 33.42
CA LEU A 3 13.02 -6.44 32.41
C LEU A 3 12.91 -7.00 30.99
N ASP A 4 13.55 -8.13 30.72
CA ASP A 4 13.53 -8.81 29.42
C ASP A 4 12.12 -9.24 29.00
N LYS A 5 11.31 -9.71 29.97
CA LYS A 5 9.92 -10.10 29.72
C LYS A 5 9.04 -8.88 29.44
N ILE A 6 9.27 -7.77 30.16
CA ILE A 6 8.55 -6.50 29.93
C ILE A 6 8.85 -5.96 28.53
N LEU A 7 10.12 -5.92 28.13
CA LEU A 7 10.54 -5.51 26.80
C LEU A 7 9.94 -6.43 25.72
N GLY A 8 9.93 -7.73 25.97
CA GLY A 8 9.31 -8.70 25.07
C GLY A 8 7.83 -8.44 24.83
N TYR A 9 7.06 -8.17 25.89
CA TYR A 9 5.65 -7.80 25.77
C TYR A 9 5.43 -6.46 25.07
N MET A 10 6.29 -5.45 25.32
CA MET A 10 6.23 -4.17 24.60
C MET A 10 6.46 -4.35 23.09
N LEU A 11 7.50 -5.09 22.69
CA LEU A 11 7.79 -5.35 21.28
C LEU A 11 6.67 -6.15 20.61
N LEU A 12 6.13 -7.15 21.31
CA LEU A 12 5.00 -7.93 20.82
C LEU A 12 3.78 -7.05 20.56
N PHE A 13 3.42 -6.21 21.55
CA PHE A 13 2.29 -5.30 21.42
C PHE A 13 2.49 -4.32 20.27
N PHE A 14 3.68 -3.72 20.18
CA PHE A 14 4.00 -2.75 19.14
C PHE A 14 3.96 -3.37 17.73
N GLY A 15 4.57 -4.55 17.56
CA GLY A 15 4.52 -5.28 16.29
C GLY A 15 3.09 -5.66 15.90
N LEU A 16 2.27 -6.10 16.86
CA LEU A 16 0.86 -6.43 16.63
C LEU A 16 0.04 -5.19 16.27
N SER A 17 0.26 -4.06 16.93
CA SER A 17 -0.39 -2.79 16.60
C SER A 17 -0.08 -2.34 15.18
N ILE A 18 1.17 -2.49 14.72
CA ILE A 18 1.55 -2.19 13.34
C ILE A 18 0.77 -3.07 12.35
N ILE A 19 0.72 -4.38 12.60
CA ILE A 19 -0.02 -5.31 11.73
C ILE A 19 -1.50 -4.95 11.66
N LEU A 20 -2.15 -4.73 12.81
CA LEU A 20 -3.57 -4.36 12.86
C LEU A 20 -3.84 -3.04 12.15
N PHE A 21 -2.99 -2.04 12.37
CA PHE A 21 -3.08 -0.75 11.69
C PHE A 21 -2.98 -0.91 10.16
N SER A 22 -2.00 -1.69 9.68
CA SER A 22 -1.83 -1.94 8.25
C SER A 22 -3.04 -2.64 7.63
N ILE A 23 -3.62 -3.63 8.30
CA ILE A 23 -4.81 -4.34 7.82
C ILE A 23 -6.01 -3.38 7.75
N ILE A 24 -6.25 -2.59 8.80
CA ILE A 24 -7.36 -1.62 8.83
C ILE A 24 -7.18 -0.56 7.73
N SER A 25 -5.96 -0.06 7.56
CA SER A 25 -5.64 0.96 6.55
C SER A 25 -5.78 0.42 5.13
N ALA A 26 -5.33 -0.82 4.90
CA ALA A 26 -5.49 -1.53 3.63
C ALA A 26 -6.98 -1.75 3.31
N PHE A 27 -7.75 -2.25 4.27
CA PHE A 27 -9.18 -2.49 4.11
C PHE A 27 -9.98 -1.21 3.85
N SER A 28 -9.69 -0.13 4.57
CA SER A 28 -10.33 1.17 4.39
C SER A 28 -10.03 1.80 3.01
N THR A 29 -8.85 1.54 2.46
CA THR A 29 -8.48 2.02 1.12
C THR A 29 -9.14 1.15 0.04
N PHE A 30 -9.24 -0.17 0.28
CA PHE A 30 -9.91 -1.10 -0.63
C PHE A 30 -11.41 -0.81 -0.76
N THR A 31 -12.09 -0.48 0.33
CA THR A 31 -13.53 -0.10 0.30
C THR A 31 -13.78 1.31 -0.27
N GLY A 32 -12.74 1.99 -0.75
CA GLY A 32 -12.84 3.32 -1.35
C GLY A 32 -13.10 4.45 -0.35
N SER A 33 -13.00 4.18 0.96
CA SER A 33 -13.21 5.21 2.00
C SER A 33 -12.07 6.24 2.05
N LYS A 34 -10.88 5.86 1.57
CA LYS A 34 -9.70 6.73 1.43
C LYS A 34 -9.06 6.50 0.07
N LYS A 35 -8.66 7.58 -0.60
CA LYS A 35 -7.88 7.48 -1.84
C LYS A 35 -6.47 6.99 -1.53
N PRO A 36 -5.92 6.04 -2.30
CA PRO A 36 -4.51 5.66 -2.16
C PRO A 36 -3.61 6.86 -2.49
N PRO A 37 -2.41 6.93 -1.91
CA PRO A 37 -1.45 7.98 -2.22
C PRO A 37 -1.10 7.99 -3.71
N GLU A 38 -1.09 9.16 -4.33
CA GLU A 38 -0.84 9.36 -5.76
C GLU A 38 0.67 9.33 -6.06
N LEU A 39 1.20 8.15 -6.35
CA LEU A 39 2.59 7.93 -6.75
C LEU A 39 2.78 7.96 -8.28
N PHE A 40 1.76 7.53 -9.02
CA PHE A 40 1.69 7.52 -10.47
C PHE A 40 0.72 8.61 -10.93
N ARG A 41 1.25 9.53 -11.73
CA ARG A 41 0.50 10.59 -12.41
C ARG A 41 0.92 10.59 -13.89
N LEU A 42 0.45 9.58 -14.61
CA LEU A 42 0.56 9.53 -16.07
C LEU A 42 -0.37 10.60 -16.64
N GLU A 43 0.21 11.55 -17.37
CA GLU A 43 -0.55 12.55 -18.09
C GLU A 43 -1.24 11.92 -19.30
N LYS A 44 -2.43 12.44 -19.61
CA LYS A 44 -3.21 12.02 -20.77
C LYS A 44 -2.48 12.43 -22.04
N SER A 45 -1.77 11.49 -22.65
CA SER A 45 -1.22 11.66 -23.99
C SER A 45 -2.36 11.56 -24.99
N SER A 46 -3.03 12.69 -25.29
CA SER A 46 -3.93 12.78 -26.44
C SER A 46 -3.11 12.69 -27.73
N GLN A 47 -2.85 11.48 -28.20
CA GLN A 47 -2.35 11.26 -29.55
C GLN A 47 -3.50 11.50 -30.53
N THR A 48 -3.54 12.69 -31.12
CA THR A 48 -4.35 12.92 -32.33
C THR A 48 -3.72 12.14 -33.46
N ILE A 49 -4.40 11.11 -33.94
CA ILE A 49 -3.96 10.36 -35.12
C ILE A 49 -4.45 11.12 -36.34
N SER A 50 -3.55 11.83 -37.03
CA SER A 50 -3.86 12.49 -38.30
C SER A 50 -3.63 11.53 -39.46
N ILE A 51 -4.72 11.08 -40.10
CA ILE A 51 -4.67 10.32 -41.36
C ILE A 51 -5.29 11.21 -42.43
N GLY A 52 -4.47 11.69 -43.36
CA GLY A 52 -4.94 12.43 -44.54
C GLY A 52 -5.64 13.76 -44.23
N GLY A 53 -5.28 14.45 -43.15
CA GLY A 53 -5.85 15.77 -42.79
C GLY A 53 -7.19 15.70 -42.04
N ILE A 54 -7.67 14.50 -41.71
CA ILE A 54 -8.81 14.30 -40.82
C ILE A 54 -8.26 14.02 -39.41
N GLU A 55 -8.56 14.91 -38.47
CA GLU A 55 -8.29 14.69 -37.04
C GLU A 55 -9.32 13.71 -36.50
N ILE A 56 -8.94 12.43 -36.40
CA ILE A 56 -9.74 11.46 -35.68
C ILE A 56 -9.29 11.55 -34.21
N PRO A 57 -10.20 11.84 -33.25
CA PRO A 57 -9.85 11.73 -31.85
C PRO A 57 -9.38 10.30 -31.62
N GLY A 58 -8.07 10.15 -31.36
CA GLY A 58 -7.46 8.86 -31.10
C GLY A 58 -8.22 8.21 -29.95
N MET A 59 -8.75 7.02 -30.20
CA MET A 59 -9.49 6.27 -29.19
C MET A 59 -8.55 6.05 -28.00
N GLU A 60 -8.89 6.58 -26.82
CA GLU A 60 -8.19 6.24 -25.59
C GLU A 60 -8.45 4.76 -25.28
N LEU A 61 -7.58 3.88 -25.78
CA LEU A 61 -7.75 2.43 -25.63
C LEU A 61 -7.68 2.00 -24.15
N ILE A 62 -7.04 2.79 -23.28
CA ILE A 62 -7.10 2.68 -21.82
C ILE A 62 -7.07 4.09 -21.22
N PRO A 63 -8.09 4.52 -20.46
CA PRO A 63 -8.05 5.81 -19.79
C PRO A 63 -6.92 5.82 -18.75
N VAL A 64 -6.00 6.78 -18.87
CA VAL A 64 -4.82 6.93 -18.00
C VAL A 64 -5.21 7.08 -16.51
N GLU A 65 -6.43 7.55 -16.24
CA GLU A 65 -7.03 7.64 -14.91
C GLU A 65 -7.05 6.29 -14.19
N TYR A 66 -7.53 5.23 -14.86
CA TYR A 66 -7.63 3.89 -14.28
C TYR A 66 -6.25 3.25 -14.11
N LEU A 67 -5.31 3.60 -14.99
CA LEU A 67 -3.94 3.11 -14.92
C LEU A 67 -3.20 3.71 -13.72
N ASN A 68 -3.35 5.02 -13.50
CA ASN A 68 -2.84 5.71 -12.32
C ASN A 68 -3.47 5.16 -11.04
N LEU A 69 -4.80 5.02 -11.00
CA LEU A 69 -5.52 4.49 -9.85
C LEU A 69 -5.05 3.07 -9.50
N THR A 70 -4.97 2.18 -10.50
CA THR A 70 -4.53 0.80 -10.31
C THR A 70 -3.08 0.74 -9.83
N GLY A 71 -2.19 1.52 -10.45
CA GLY A 71 -0.79 1.61 -10.05
C GLY A 71 -0.62 2.09 -8.61
N ASN A 72 -1.31 3.18 -8.25
CA ASN A 72 -1.30 3.73 -6.89
C ASN A 72 -1.82 2.75 -5.86
N LEU A 73 -2.91 2.04 -6.18
CA LEU A 73 -3.49 1.04 -5.30
C LEU A 73 -2.58 -0.17 -5.12
N MET A 74 -1.96 -0.67 -6.20
CA MET A 74 -1.00 -1.78 -6.12
C MET A 74 0.20 -1.42 -5.25
N PHE A 75 0.80 -0.25 -5.46
CA PHE A 75 1.93 0.20 -4.66
C PHE A 75 1.56 0.40 -3.19
N TYR A 76 0.37 0.92 -2.93
CA TYR A 76 -0.12 1.04 -1.57
C TYR A 76 -0.29 -0.32 -0.88
N PHE A 77 -0.83 -1.32 -1.57
CA PHE A 77 -0.91 -2.68 -1.01
C PHE A 77 0.47 -3.33 -0.81
N LEU A 78 1.41 -3.08 -1.71
CA LEU A 78 2.79 -3.53 -1.56
C LEU A 78 3.42 -2.95 -0.29
N LEU A 79 3.23 -1.64 -0.05
CA LEU A 79 3.68 -0.97 1.17
C LEU A 79 3.01 -1.56 2.41
N MET A 80 1.68 -1.76 2.40
CA MET A 80 0.98 -2.35 3.53
C MET A 80 1.42 -3.79 3.83
N TRP A 81 1.70 -4.59 2.79
CA TRP A 81 2.28 -5.91 2.94
C TRP A 81 3.68 -5.87 3.57
N LEU A 82 4.51 -4.90 3.17
CA LEU A 82 5.82 -4.68 3.79
C LEU A 82 5.70 -4.30 5.27
N LEU A 83 4.75 -3.43 5.62
CA LEU A 83 4.51 -3.06 7.02
C LEU A 83 4.07 -4.27 7.85
N ILE A 84 3.19 -5.12 7.32
CA ILE A 84 2.78 -6.37 8.00
C ILE A 84 3.99 -7.28 8.23
N SER A 85 4.85 -7.45 7.21
CA SER A 85 6.09 -8.23 7.31
C SER A 85 7.04 -7.65 8.39
N ALA A 86 7.23 -6.33 8.41
CA ALA A 86 8.05 -5.65 9.40
C ALA A 86 7.47 -5.80 10.82
N GLY A 87 6.17 -5.56 11.00
CA GLY A 87 5.47 -5.74 12.27
C GLY A 87 5.56 -7.17 12.78
N GLY A 88 5.47 -8.16 11.88
CA GLY A 88 5.65 -9.58 12.21
C GLY A 88 7.06 -9.91 12.70
N LYS A 89 8.11 -9.32 12.09
CA LYS A 89 9.48 -9.46 12.57
C LYS A 89 9.71 -8.81 13.94
N ILE A 90 9.13 -7.65 14.19
CA ILE A 90 9.22 -6.97 15.50
C ILE A 90 8.52 -7.83 16.58
N ALA A 91 7.32 -8.33 16.27
CA ALA A 91 6.58 -9.21 17.17
C ALA A 91 7.34 -10.51 17.48
N SER A 92 8.00 -11.12 16.47
CA SER A 92 8.75 -12.37 16.68
C SER A 92 9.97 -12.19 17.59
N ILE A 93 10.66 -11.05 17.50
CA ILE A 93 11.71 -10.67 18.45
C ILE A 93 11.13 -10.55 19.86
N GLY A 94 9.98 -9.90 20.01
CA GLY A 94 9.27 -9.78 21.29
C GLY A 94 8.95 -11.15 21.92
N VAL A 95 8.40 -12.09 21.14
CA VAL A 95 8.13 -13.46 21.62
C VAL A 95 9.41 -14.20 22.00
N GLY A 96 10.49 -13.99 21.26
CA GLY A 96 11.80 -14.59 21.54
C GLY A 96 12.38 -14.18 22.89
N MET A 97 12.14 -12.93 23.30
CA MET A 97 12.58 -12.42 24.61
C MET A 97 11.70 -12.93 25.76
N ILE A 98 10.40 -13.13 25.54
CA ILE A 98 9.48 -13.65 26.58
C ILE A 98 9.79 -15.12 26.92
N LYS A 99 10.20 -15.91 25.92
CA LYS A 99 10.50 -17.33 26.07
C LYS A 99 11.84 -17.62 26.76
N LYS A 100 12.76 -16.65 26.81
CA LYS A 100 13.99 -16.72 27.61
C LYS A 100 13.71 -16.37 29.07
#